data_AF-A0AAE0BDK9-F1
#
_entry.id   AF-A0AAE0BDK9-F1
#
_cell.length_a   1.000
_cell.length_b   1.000
_cell.length_c   1.000
_cell.angle_alpha   90.00
_cell.angle_beta   90.00
_cell.angle_gamma   90.00
#
_symmetry.space_group_name_H-M   'P 1'
#
loop_
_entity.id
_entity.type
_entity.pdbx_description
1 polymer ?
#
loop_
_entity_poly.entity_id
_entity_poly.type
_entity_poly.pdbx_seq_one_letter_code
_entity_poly.pdbx_strand_id
1 'polypeptide(L)'
;MALAQCWAKDDDGKEYICMAISRSLSKTERQYASFNSKLFYEVVRLLSTLQQLQQQRPPGYILENVSPLSHRPGTKIRDEVFPYIASVIGRPVSFEAAQAGAYAHRLRAYWSNLFQNHQFRSVMSKVVRPEGRIVSSILCKGWHPRPVIRTDRSPHYVVNVVGEPLRALPTIMATQGSRAFRRARMGTVVRNQDDEDAEEESREVNLDEKARAMGYSASELRMADGLNDVELASILGLAMDRRAMELLMAVAEASRKGLPRS
;
A
#
# COMPACT_ATOMS: atom_id res chain seq x y z
N MET A 1 4.92 7.63 34.03
CA MET A 1 6.21 7.25 33.42
C MET A 1 6.63 8.41 32.52
N ALA A 2 7.83 8.95 32.68
CA ALA A 2 8.18 10.23 32.06
C ALA A 2 8.42 10.12 30.55
N LEU A 3 7.78 11.00 29.77
CA LEU A 3 8.09 11.21 28.35
C LEU A 3 9.36 12.05 28.24
N ALA A 4 10.50 11.41 27.96
CA ALA A 4 11.74 12.11 27.65
C ALA A 4 11.59 12.89 26.32
N GLN A 5 11.95 14.18 26.33
CA GLN A 5 11.94 15.02 25.14
C GLN A 5 13.15 14.73 24.23
N CYS A 6 13.13 13.58 23.55
CA CYS A 6 14.14 13.24 22.55
C CYS A 6 13.82 13.89 21.20
N TRP A 7 14.22 15.16 21.06
CA TRP A 7 14.42 15.79 19.74
C TRP A 7 15.67 15.15 19.10
N ALA A 8 15.58 14.70 17.86
CA ALA A 8 16.57 13.88 17.17
C ALA A 8 16.99 14.53 15.85
N LYS A 9 17.65 15.68 15.99
CA LYS A 9 18.16 16.51 14.90
C LYS A 9 19.31 15.83 14.15
N ASP A 10 19.39 16.07 12.84
CA ASP A 10 20.66 15.99 12.10
C ASP A 10 21.60 17.16 12.46
N ASP A 11 22.83 17.15 11.94
CA ASP A 11 23.86 18.16 12.25
C ASP A 11 23.44 19.60 11.87
N ASP A 12 22.46 19.75 10.96
CA ASP A 12 21.84 21.02 10.54
C ASP A 12 20.55 21.36 11.31
N GLY A 13 20.00 20.46 12.12
CA GLY A 13 18.92 20.74 13.08
C GLY A 13 17.51 20.17 12.82
N LYS A 14 17.33 19.13 12.00
CA LYS A 14 16.05 18.76 11.34
C LYS A 14 15.63 17.28 11.45
N GLU A 15 14.33 16.96 11.24
CA GLU A 15 13.64 15.70 11.66
C GLU A 15 12.59 15.17 10.63
N TYR A 16 12.33 13.83 10.53
CA TYR A 16 11.72 13.24 9.31
C TYR A 16 10.80 11.97 9.33
N ILE A 17 9.85 11.95 8.36
CA ILE A 17 9.18 10.87 7.55
C ILE A 17 8.67 11.57 6.25
N CYS A 18 7.58 11.28 5.52
CA CYS A 18 7.01 10.00 5.05
C CYS A 18 7.29 9.78 3.56
N MET A 19 7.06 10.80 2.71
CA MET A 19 7.46 10.71 1.29
C MET A 19 8.95 10.39 1.16
N ALA A 20 9.77 10.92 2.08
CA ALA A 20 11.20 10.61 2.26
C ALA A 20 11.54 9.10 2.38
N ILE A 21 10.55 8.25 2.66
CA ILE A 21 10.69 6.79 2.82
C ILE A 21 10.35 6.03 1.53
N SER A 22 9.74 6.65 0.52
CA SER A 22 9.43 5.95 -0.75
C SER A 22 10.63 5.89 -1.70
N ARG A 23 10.80 4.75 -2.39
CA ARG A 23 11.75 4.58 -3.51
C ARG A 23 11.26 5.17 -4.84
N SER A 24 10.01 5.61 -4.94
CA SER A 24 9.38 6.03 -6.19
C SER A 24 9.54 7.52 -6.53
N LEU A 25 10.10 8.34 -5.64
CA LEU A 25 10.12 9.79 -5.78
C LEU A 25 10.81 10.27 -7.07
N SER A 26 10.15 11.19 -7.77
CA SER A 26 10.72 12.07 -8.79
C SER A 26 11.86 12.94 -8.22
N LYS A 27 12.49 13.77 -9.06
CA LYS A 27 13.50 14.74 -8.59
C LYS A 27 12.86 15.82 -7.70
N THR A 28 11.69 16.32 -8.09
CA THR A 28 10.98 17.41 -7.39
C THR A 28 10.52 16.98 -6.00
N GLU A 29 9.88 15.81 -5.88
CA GLU A 29 9.36 15.31 -4.59
C GLU A 29 10.48 15.10 -3.53
N ARG A 30 11.74 14.92 -3.95
CA ARG A 30 12.89 14.85 -3.02
C ARG A 30 13.22 16.18 -2.35
N GLN A 31 12.97 17.31 -3.01
CA GLN A 31 13.16 18.63 -2.41
C GLN A 31 12.04 18.93 -1.38
N TYR A 32 10.80 18.53 -1.70
CA TYR A 32 9.65 18.62 -0.77
C TYR A 32 9.69 17.60 0.39
N ALA A 33 10.58 16.60 0.35
CA ALA A 33 10.69 15.57 1.38
C ALA A 33 11.05 16.13 2.78
N SER A 34 11.66 17.33 2.86
CA SER A 34 12.14 17.92 4.11
C SER A 34 11.10 18.68 4.97
N PHE A 35 9.84 18.73 4.52
CA PHE A 35 8.72 19.31 5.28
C PHE A 35 7.72 18.27 5.79
N ASN A 36 7.46 17.24 4.97
CA ASN A 36 6.35 16.28 5.12
C ASN A 36 6.67 15.17 6.13
N SER A 37 7.28 15.58 7.24
CA SER A 37 8.36 14.82 7.87
C SER A 37 8.30 14.95 9.41
N LYS A 38 8.00 16.16 9.88
CA LYS A 38 7.49 16.43 11.24
C LYS A 38 6.20 15.66 11.54
N LEU A 39 5.46 15.26 10.50
CA LEU A 39 4.20 14.53 10.60
C LEU A 39 4.32 13.18 11.33
N PHE A 40 5.52 12.59 11.47
CA PHE A 40 5.70 11.41 12.36
C PHE A 40 5.34 11.79 13.79
N TYR A 41 6.06 12.79 14.28
CA TYR A 41 6.01 13.25 15.65
C TYR A 41 4.66 13.88 15.95
N GLU A 42 4.00 14.51 14.97
CA GLU A 42 2.61 14.96 15.11
C GLU A 42 1.61 13.80 15.28
N VAL A 43 1.67 12.76 14.44
CA VAL A 43 0.77 11.59 14.57
C VAL A 43 1.07 10.82 15.86
N VAL A 44 2.34 10.64 16.22
CA VAL A 44 2.77 10.00 17.48
C VAL A 44 2.34 10.83 18.70
N ARG A 45 2.50 12.16 18.66
CA ARG A 45 2.06 13.09 19.71
C ARG A 45 0.54 13.06 19.88
N LEU A 46 -0.21 13.14 18.78
CA LEU A 46 -1.68 13.07 18.80
C LEU A 46 -2.16 11.74 19.37
N LEU A 47 -1.65 10.61 18.89
CA LEU A 47 -1.99 9.28 19.40
C LEU A 47 -1.65 9.13 20.89
N SER A 48 -0.44 9.55 21.30
CA SER A 48 0.00 9.52 22.70
C SER A 48 -0.87 10.41 23.60
N THR A 49 -1.31 11.57 23.09
CA THR A 49 -2.20 12.49 23.81
C THR A 49 -3.59 11.87 23.99
N LEU A 50 -4.17 11.31 22.92
CA LEU A 50 -5.48 10.66 22.99
C LEU A 50 -5.45 9.44 23.93
N GLN A 51 -4.37 8.64 23.92
CA GLN A 51 -4.18 7.53 24.86
C GLN A 51 -4.05 8.00 26.32
N GLN A 52 -3.35 9.12 26.57
CA GLN A 52 -3.23 9.72 27.91
C GLN A 52 -4.53 10.37 28.41
N LEU A 53 -5.41 10.83 27.51
CA LEU A 53 -6.73 11.36 27.87
C LEU A 53 -7.77 10.24 28.06
N GLN A 54 -7.65 9.13 27.32
CA GLN A 54 -8.63 8.04 27.30
C GLN A 54 -8.12 6.76 28.01
N GLN A 55 -7.39 6.90 29.12
CA GLN A 55 -6.61 5.80 29.74
C GLN A 55 -7.41 4.52 30.02
N GLN A 56 -8.69 4.64 30.42
CA GLN A 56 -9.56 3.49 30.70
C GLN A 56 -10.09 2.79 29.44
N ARG A 57 -10.10 3.48 28.29
CA ARG A 57 -10.56 2.98 26.98
C ARG A 57 -9.72 3.61 25.85
N PRO A 58 -8.43 3.26 25.71
CA PRO A 58 -7.55 3.94 24.76
C PRO A 58 -8.05 3.78 23.31
N PRO A 59 -7.83 4.77 22.44
CA PRO A 59 -8.33 4.72 21.07
C PRO A 59 -7.73 3.56 20.28
N GLY A 60 -8.58 2.86 19.53
CA GLY A 60 -8.15 1.93 18.49
C GLY A 60 -7.51 2.68 17.32
N TYR A 61 -6.36 2.22 16.83
CA TYR A 61 -5.65 2.88 15.72
C TYR A 61 -5.13 1.89 14.68
N ILE A 62 -4.97 2.37 13.43
CA ILE A 62 -4.18 1.74 12.37
C ILE A 62 -3.32 2.85 11.75
N LEU A 63 -2.00 2.67 11.73
CA LEU A 63 -1.07 3.50 10.96
C LEU A 63 -0.51 2.66 9.81
N GLU A 64 -0.36 3.25 8.61
CA GLU A 64 0.20 2.61 7.41
C GLU A 64 1.46 3.35 6.96
N ASN A 65 2.44 2.61 6.43
CA ASN A 65 3.52 3.15 5.62
C ASN A 65 4.00 2.10 4.59
N VAL A 66 4.79 2.51 3.61
CA VAL A 66 5.55 1.59 2.73
C VAL A 66 6.29 0.55 3.58
N SER A 67 6.30 -0.72 3.18
CA SER A 67 6.99 -1.74 3.98
C SER A 67 8.53 -1.60 3.90
N PRO A 68 9.28 -1.81 5.01
CA PRO A 68 10.73 -2.00 4.95
C PRO A 68 11.15 -3.16 4.03
N LEU A 69 10.25 -4.13 3.81
CA LEU A 69 10.51 -5.26 2.93
C LEU A 69 10.56 -4.84 1.45
N SER A 70 9.80 -3.82 1.05
CA SER A 70 9.86 -3.21 -0.29
C SER A 70 11.22 -2.55 -0.59
N HIS A 71 12.13 -2.52 0.39
CA HIS A 71 13.47 -1.97 0.27
C HIS A 71 14.51 -3.11 0.21
N ARG A 72 15.42 -3.04 -0.76
CA ARG A 72 16.67 -3.82 -0.74
C ARG A 72 17.45 -3.51 0.56
N PRO A 73 18.12 -4.50 1.18
CA PRO A 73 19.15 -4.26 2.20
C PRO A 73 20.23 -3.29 1.69
N GLY A 74 20.97 -2.67 2.61
CA GLY A 74 22.03 -1.71 2.30
C GLY A 74 21.49 -0.34 1.90
N THR A 75 20.39 0.12 2.53
CA THR A 75 19.87 1.47 2.32
C THR A 75 19.36 2.09 3.62
N LYS A 76 19.80 3.32 3.91
CA LYS A 76 19.43 4.15 5.08
C LYS A 76 17.97 4.02 5.51
N ILE A 77 17.02 4.06 4.57
CA ILE A 77 15.60 3.89 4.87
C ILE A 77 15.31 2.56 5.59
N ARG A 78 15.82 1.44 5.06
CA ARG A 78 15.58 0.09 5.61
C ARG A 78 16.36 -0.17 6.89
N ASP A 79 17.61 0.29 6.93
CA ASP A 79 18.59 -0.20 7.89
C ASP A 79 18.87 0.82 9.03
N GLU A 80 18.42 2.08 8.89
CA GLU A 80 18.45 3.11 9.95
C GLU A 80 17.03 3.61 10.29
N VAL A 81 16.28 4.10 9.30
CA VAL A 81 15.00 4.83 9.53
C VAL A 81 13.89 3.90 10.01
N PHE A 82 13.72 2.71 9.41
CA PHE A 82 12.71 1.75 9.88
C PHE A 82 13.00 1.18 11.28
N PRO A 83 14.25 0.84 11.66
CA PRO A 83 14.61 0.55 13.04
C PRO A 83 14.28 1.68 14.03
N TYR A 84 14.52 2.95 13.65
CA TYR A 84 14.13 4.10 14.47
C TYR A 84 12.61 4.23 14.63
N ILE A 85 11.83 4.16 13.54
CA ILE A 85 10.36 4.15 13.63
C ILE A 85 9.88 3.00 14.51
N ALA A 86 10.53 1.84 14.42
CA ALA A 86 10.18 0.65 15.20
C ALA A 86 10.57 0.70 16.68
N SER A 87 11.48 1.60 17.10
CA SER A 87 11.74 1.86 18.53
C SER A 87 10.76 2.87 19.13
N VAL A 88 10.21 3.79 18.32
CA VAL A 88 9.23 4.81 18.76
C VAL A 88 7.80 4.24 18.84
N ILE A 89 7.32 3.53 17.80
CA ILE A 89 5.93 3.00 17.74
C ILE A 89 5.84 1.47 17.71
N GLY A 90 6.93 0.77 18.03
CA GLY A 90 7.00 -0.69 18.00
C GLY A 90 7.10 -1.28 16.59
N ARG A 91 7.21 -2.61 16.49
CA ARG A 91 7.42 -3.29 15.21
C ARG A 91 6.11 -3.47 14.44
N PRO A 92 6.05 -3.19 13.13
CA PRO A 92 4.86 -3.42 12.33
C PRO A 92 4.63 -4.90 11.99
N VAL A 93 3.44 -5.21 11.49
CA VAL A 93 3.22 -6.32 10.55
C VAL A 93 3.35 -5.82 9.11
N SER A 94 3.70 -6.69 8.17
CA SER A 94 3.67 -6.34 6.73
C SER A 94 3.04 -7.48 5.95
N PHE A 95 2.18 -7.13 5.00
CA PHE A 95 1.52 -8.07 4.10
C PHE A 95 1.18 -7.41 2.77
N GLU A 96 0.80 -8.21 1.79
CA GLU A 96 0.39 -7.78 0.46
C GLU A 96 -1.14 -7.65 0.35
N ALA A 97 -1.63 -6.52 -0.13
CA ALA A 97 -3.05 -6.35 -0.49
C ALA A 97 -3.51 -7.38 -1.53
N ALA A 98 -2.60 -7.82 -2.41
CA ALA A 98 -2.86 -8.91 -3.34
C ALA A 98 -3.28 -10.21 -2.61
N GLN A 99 -2.71 -10.52 -1.44
CA GLN A 99 -3.12 -11.70 -0.65
C GLN A 99 -4.54 -11.55 -0.08
N ALA A 100 -4.95 -10.33 0.28
CA ALA A 100 -6.31 -10.01 0.70
C ALA A 100 -7.34 -10.00 -0.46
N GLY A 101 -6.91 -10.25 -1.70
CA GLY A 101 -7.78 -10.32 -2.88
C GLY A 101 -7.87 -9.05 -3.71
N ALA A 102 -7.05 -8.03 -3.45
CA ALA A 102 -6.88 -6.90 -4.36
C ALA A 102 -6.29 -7.36 -5.71
N TYR A 103 -6.56 -6.61 -6.79
CA TYR A 103 -5.98 -6.86 -8.11
C TYR A 103 -4.73 -6.00 -8.37
N ALA A 104 -4.09 -5.48 -7.32
CA ALA A 104 -2.81 -4.78 -7.39
C ALA A 104 -1.90 -5.16 -6.22
N HIS A 105 -0.60 -5.19 -6.45
CA HIS A 105 0.42 -5.33 -5.41
C HIS A 105 0.53 -4.05 -4.59
N ARG A 106 0.23 -4.09 -3.30
CA ARG A 106 0.40 -2.95 -2.37
C ARG A 106 0.99 -3.43 -1.04
N LEU A 107 2.19 -4.01 -1.07
CA LEU A 107 2.95 -4.36 0.12
C LEU A 107 3.18 -3.12 1.03
N ARG A 108 2.65 -3.21 2.26
CA ARG A 108 2.69 -2.14 3.27
C ARG A 108 3.08 -2.67 4.65
N ALA A 109 3.49 -1.76 5.53
CA ALA A 109 3.68 -1.96 6.95
C ALA A 109 2.54 -1.30 7.73
N TYR A 110 2.02 -2.02 8.73
CA TYR A 110 0.91 -1.58 9.56
C TYR A 110 1.27 -1.68 11.04
N TRP A 111 0.89 -0.64 11.79
CA TRP A 111 0.97 -0.59 13.25
C TRP A 111 -0.45 -0.43 13.81
N SER A 112 -0.82 -1.23 14.80
CA SER A 112 -2.14 -1.20 15.41
C SER A 112 -2.12 -1.75 16.83
N ASN A 113 -3.05 -1.31 17.67
CA ASN A 113 -3.40 -1.95 18.95
C ASN A 113 -4.65 -2.85 18.85
N LEU A 114 -5.28 -2.95 17.68
CA LEU A 114 -6.52 -3.71 17.47
C LEU A 114 -6.30 -5.24 17.41
N PHE A 115 -5.07 -5.68 17.18
CA PHE A 115 -4.63 -7.07 17.16
C PHE A 115 -3.19 -7.17 17.67
N GLN A 116 -2.79 -8.34 18.17
CA GLN A 116 -1.39 -8.58 18.50
C GLN A 116 -0.62 -9.11 17.28
N ASN A 117 0.61 -8.64 17.07
CA ASN A 117 1.43 -8.99 15.90
C ASN A 117 1.61 -10.50 15.67
N HIS A 118 1.61 -11.32 16.73
CA HIS A 118 1.68 -12.78 16.59
C HIS A 118 0.35 -13.37 16.11
N GLN A 119 -0.79 -12.92 16.66
CA GLN A 119 -2.14 -13.32 16.23
C GLN A 119 -2.35 -12.96 14.75
N PHE A 120 -1.97 -11.74 14.35
CA PHE A 120 -2.03 -11.32 12.94
C PHE A 120 -1.26 -12.29 12.03
N ARG A 121 -0.04 -12.67 12.40
CA ARG A 121 0.76 -13.63 11.61
C ARG A 121 0.13 -15.03 11.58
N SER A 122 -0.45 -15.49 12.68
CA SER A 122 -1.17 -16.77 12.78
C SER A 122 -2.48 -16.83 12.01
N VAL A 123 -3.11 -15.67 11.74
CA VAL A 123 -4.23 -15.57 10.79
C VAL A 123 -3.68 -15.46 9.36
N MET A 124 -2.71 -14.59 9.10
CA MET A 124 -2.17 -14.33 7.75
C MET A 124 -1.54 -15.57 7.09
N SER A 125 -1.00 -16.51 7.87
CA SER A 125 -0.52 -17.81 7.36
C SER A 125 -1.64 -18.75 6.88
N LYS A 126 -2.89 -18.47 7.26
CA LYS A 126 -4.11 -19.18 6.83
C LYS A 126 -4.94 -18.40 5.80
N VAL A 127 -4.59 -17.14 5.51
CA VAL A 127 -5.30 -16.30 4.52
C VAL A 127 -4.89 -16.76 3.11
N VAL A 128 -5.79 -17.50 2.46
CA VAL A 128 -5.73 -17.82 1.03
C VAL A 128 -6.41 -16.70 0.25
N ARG A 129 -5.80 -16.28 -0.87
CA ARG A 129 -6.39 -15.28 -1.77
C ARG A 129 -7.65 -15.87 -2.45
N PRO A 130 -8.78 -15.14 -2.52
CA PRO A 130 -9.96 -15.62 -3.23
C PRO A 130 -9.68 -16.02 -4.68
N GLU A 131 -10.33 -17.09 -5.13
CA GLU A 131 -10.21 -17.62 -6.48
C GLU A 131 -10.82 -16.69 -7.55
N GLY A 132 -10.56 -16.96 -8.83
CA GLY A 132 -11.06 -16.17 -9.96
C GLY A 132 -10.49 -14.75 -10.09
N ARG A 133 -9.66 -14.27 -9.15
CA ARG A 133 -9.08 -12.92 -9.14
C ARG A 133 -8.00 -12.71 -10.22
N ILE A 134 -8.44 -12.47 -11.45
CA ILE A 134 -7.62 -12.13 -12.63
C ILE A 134 -7.85 -10.67 -13.07
N VAL A 135 -6.81 -9.98 -13.55
CA VAL A 135 -6.88 -8.55 -13.89
C VAL A 135 -7.85 -8.27 -15.05
N SER A 136 -7.98 -9.17 -16.02
CA SER A 136 -8.95 -9.03 -17.12
C SER A 136 -10.40 -8.86 -16.63
N SER A 137 -10.76 -9.41 -15.46
CA SER A 137 -12.10 -9.28 -14.87
C SER A 137 -12.44 -7.87 -14.35
N ILE A 138 -11.46 -6.95 -14.31
CA ILE A 138 -11.67 -5.55 -13.90
C ILE A 138 -11.42 -4.53 -15.02
N LEU A 139 -11.04 -4.96 -16.22
CA LEU A 139 -10.78 -4.07 -17.36
C LEU A 139 -12.06 -3.68 -18.11
N CYS A 140 -12.02 -2.55 -18.81
CA CYS A 140 -13.06 -2.20 -19.79
C CYS A 140 -13.05 -3.17 -20.98
N LYS A 141 -14.22 -3.39 -21.62
CA LYS A 141 -14.37 -4.30 -22.78
C LYS A 141 -13.36 -3.93 -23.89
N GLY A 142 -12.68 -4.94 -24.44
CA GLY A 142 -11.67 -4.77 -25.48
C GLY A 142 -10.28 -4.37 -24.98
N TRP A 143 -10.07 -4.28 -23.66
CA TRP A 143 -8.76 -4.06 -23.05
C TRP A 143 -8.24 -5.32 -22.37
N HIS A 144 -6.98 -5.64 -22.63
CA HIS A 144 -6.31 -6.87 -22.23
C HIS A 144 -5.10 -6.55 -21.35
N PRO A 145 -4.82 -7.33 -20.29
CA PRO A 145 -3.62 -7.15 -19.49
C PRO A 145 -2.39 -7.71 -20.23
N ARG A 146 -1.24 -7.05 -20.14
CA ARG A 146 0.01 -7.59 -20.69
C ARG A 146 0.39 -8.92 -20.00
N PRO A 147 0.98 -9.88 -20.74
CA PRO A 147 1.33 -11.21 -20.22
C PRO A 147 2.41 -11.13 -19.14
N VAL A 148 2.40 -12.08 -18.19
CA VAL A 148 3.35 -12.09 -17.06
C VAL A 148 4.76 -12.42 -17.53
N ILE A 149 5.59 -11.39 -17.72
CA ILE A 149 7.01 -11.54 -18.12
C ILE A 149 7.93 -12.00 -16.99
N ARG A 150 7.46 -12.02 -15.74
CA ARG A 150 8.25 -12.42 -14.56
C ARG A 150 7.35 -12.83 -13.39
N THR A 151 7.52 -14.05 -12.90
CA THR A 151 6.87 -14.54 -11.68
C THR A 151 7.21 -13.66 -10.48
N ASP A 152 6.22 -13.39 -9.63
CA ASP A 152 6.39 -12.66 -8.37
C ASP A 152 7.36 -13.39 -7.43
N ARG A 153 7.95 -12.64 -6.48
CA ARG A 153 8.88 -13.18 -5.49
C ARG A 153 8.71 -12.47 -4.16
N SER A 154 9.03 -13.17 -3.08
CA SER A 154 9.16 -12.61 -1.73
C SER A 154 9.97 -11.30 -1.78
N PRO A 155 9.50 -10.21 -1.14
CA PRO A 155 8.44 -10.17 -0.12
C PRO A 155 7.00 -10.04 -0.65
N HIS A 156 6.77 -10.01 -1.97
CA HIS A 156 5.42 -10.00 -2.50
C HIS A 156 4.79 -11.40 -2.38
N TYR A 157 3.50 -11.45 -2.05
CA TYR A 157 2.69 -12.66 -2.14
C TYR A 157 2.55 -13.06 -3.61
N VAL A 158 2.87 -14.31 -3.94
CA VAL A 158 3.03 -14.75 -5.34
C VAL A 158 1.67 -14.99 -5.97
N VAL A 159 1.29 -14.16 -6.95
CA VAL A 159 0.02 -14.29 -7.68
C VAL A 159 0.19 -14.26 -9.19
N ASN A 160 1.19 -13.52 -9.68
CA ASN A 160 1.60 -13.53 -11.08
C ASN A 160 2.69 -14.59 -11.27
N VAL A 161 2.46 -15.50 -12.23
CA VAL A 161 3.40 -16.55 -12.63
C VAL A 161 3.57 -16.47 -14.15
N VAL A 162 4.78 -16.69 -14.68
CA VAL A 162 5.00 -16.71 -16.14
C VAL A 162 4.14 -17.82 -16.76
N GLY A 163 3.42 -17.50 -17.83
CA GLY A 163 2.46 -18.40 -18.50
C GLY A 163 1.03 -18.34 -17.94
N GLU A 164 0.84 -17.82 -16.73
CA GLU A 164 -0.49 -17.62 -16.14
C GLU A 164 -1.11 -16.26 -16.55
N PRO A 165 -2.46 -16.13 -16.54
CA PRO A 165 -3.13 -14.84 -16.64
C PRO A 165 -2.64 -13.86 -15.57
N LEU A 166 -2.51 -12.57 -15.90
CA LEU A 166 -2.12 -11.55 -14.93
C LEU A 166 -3.14 -11.49 -13.79
N ARG A 167 -2.69 -11.72 -12.55
CA ARG A 167 -3.57 -11.83 -11.36
C ARG A 167 -3.53 -10.58 -10.47
N ALA A 168 -2.44 -9.82 -10.49
CA ALA A 168 -2.36 -8.49 -9.90
C ALA A 168 -1.47 -7.53 -10.71
N LEU A 169 -1.95 -6.29 -10.88
CA LEU A 169 -1.19 -5.16 -11.40
C LEU A 169 -0.02 -4.80 -10.46
N PRO A 170 0.99 -4.05 -10.96
CA PRO A 170 1.93 -3.33 -10.09
C PRO A 170 1.21 -2.35 -9.15
N THR A 171 1.92 -1.83 -8.15
CA THR A 171 1.37 -0.86 -7.19
C THR A 171 0.80 0.37 -7.86
N ILE A 172 -0.50 0.62 -7.69
CA ILE A 172 -1.15 1.87 -8.13
C ILE A 172 -0.50 3.03 -7.37
N MET A 173 0.13 3.94 -8.12
CA MET A 173 0.81 5.13 -7.61
C MET A 173 -0.06 6.37 -7.85
N ALA A 174 0.16 7.42 -7.05
CA ALA A 174 -0.45 8.73 -7.29
C ALA A 174 0.03 9.36 -8.62
N THR A 175 1.33 9.21 -8.90
CA THR A 175 1.95 9.66 -10.14
C THR A 175 1.48 8.82 -11.34
N GLN A 176 0.68 9.41 -12.22
CA GLN A 176 0.37 8.84 -13.55
C GLN A 176 1.69 8.64 -14.34
N GLY A 177 1.79 7.61 -15.18
CA GLY A 177 3.00 7.30 -15.95
C GLY A 177 4.20 6.89 -15.07
N SER A 178 3.95 6.46 -13.82
CA SER A 178 4.98 5.92 -12.93
C SER A 178 5.70 4.72 -13.56
N ARG A 179 6.89 4.36 -13.05
CA ARG A 179 7.83 3.43 -13.72
C ARG A 179 7.20 2.11 -14.21
N ALA A 180 6.19 1.59 -13.52
CA ALA A 180 5.54 0.32 -13.85
C ALA A 180 4.37 0.45 -14.86
N PHE A 181 3.92 1.67 -15.16
CA PHE A 181 2.76 2.01 -16.00
C PHE A 181 3.14 2.83 -17.24
N ARG A 182 4.43 2.92 -17.56
CA ARG A 182 4.92 3.45 -18.86
C ARG A 182 4.66 2.43 -19.99
N ARG A 183 4.62 2.89 -21.25
CA ARG A 183 4.42 2.03 -22.44
C ARG A 183 5.30 0.75 -22.38
N ALA A 184 4.74 -0.39 -22.79
CA ALA A 184 5.35 -1.71 -22.70
C ALA A 184 5.78 -2.15 -21.28
N ARG A 185 4.98 -1.87 -20.24
CA ARG A 185 5.20 -2.36 -18.86
C ARG A 185 3.96 -3.03 -18.28
N MET A 186 4.15 -3.87 -17.27
CA MET A 186 3.11 -4.72 -16.65
C MET A 186 1.88 -3.97 -16.09
N GLY A 187 1.98 -2.66 -15.86
CA GLY A 187 0.85 -1.84 -15.44
C GLY A 187 0.02 -1.27 -16.60
N THR A 188 0.51 -1.33 -17.84
CA THR A 188 -0.29 -0.93 -19.01
C THR A 188 -1.14 -2.07 -19.53
N VAL A 189 -2.31 -1.69 -20.02
CA VAL A 189 -3.23 -2.55 -20.78
C VAL A 189 -3.04 -2.29 -22.28
N VAL A 190 -3.49 -3.25 -23.09
CA VAL A 190 -3.39 -3.22 -24.55
C VAL A 190 -4.73 -3.55 -25.21
N ARG A 191 -4.83 -3.21 -26.49
CA ARG A 191 -5.94 -3.55 -27.38
C ARG A 191 -5.36 -3.83 -28.78
N ASN A 192 -6.09 -4.59 -29.59
CA ASN A 192 -5.63 -5.12 -30.89
C ASN A 192 -4.37 -6.00 -30.75
N GLN A 193 -4.37 -6.90 -29.76
CA GLN A 193 -3.18 -7.72 -29.43
C GLN A 193 -2.94 -8.88 -30.41
N ASP A 194 -3.96 -9.25 -31.20
CA ASP A 194 -3.98 -10.39 -32.13
C ASP A 194 -4.04 -9.95 -33.60
N ASP A 195 -3.78 -8.67 -33.88
CA ASP A 195 -3.88 -8.02 -35.20
C ASP A 195 -2.50 -7.47 -35.59
N GLU A 196 -1.78 -8.18 -36.47
CA GLU A 196 -0.38 -7.87 -36.80
C GLU A 196 -0.22 -6.59 -37.64
N ASP A 197 -1.28 -6.13 -38.31
CA ASP A 197 -1.29 -4.94 -39.16
C ASP A 197 -1.74 -3.66 -38.42
N ALA A 198 -2.24 -3.78 -37.18
CA ALA A 198 -2.76 -2.66 -36.39
C ALA A 198 -1.73 -2.10 -35.39
N GLU A 199 -1.76 -0.78 -35.15
CA GLU A 199 -0.99 -0.19 -34.05
C GLU A 199 -1.53 -0.66 -32.68
N GLU A 200 -0.64 -1.21 -31.84
CA GLU A 200 -0.96 -1.59 -30.45
C GLU A 200 -1.36 -0.36 -29.61
N GLU A 201 -2.67 -0.15 -29.46
CA GLU A 201 -3.24 0.84 -28.55
C GLU A 201 -2.92 0.43 -27.10
N SER A 202 -2.16 1.24 -26.35
CA SER A 202 -1.76 0.91 -24.98
C SER A 202 -1.75 2.11 -24.04
N ARG A 203 -2.33 1.93 -22.84
CA ARG A 203 -2.52 2.96 -21.82
C ARG A 203 -2.30 2.43 -20.41
N GLU A 204 -2.16 3.35 -19.45
CA GLU A 204 -2.34 3.05 -18.03
C GLU A 204 -3.82 2.72 -17.73
N VAL A 205 -4.07 1.93 -16.68
CA VAL A 205 -5.42 1.65 -16.19
C VAL A 205 -6.16 2.92 -15.76
N ASN A 206 -7.44 3.04 -16.13
CA ASN A 206 -8.25 4.24 -15.87
C ASN A 206 -8.75 4.30 -14.40
N LEU A 207 -9.49 5.35 -14.02
CA LEU A 207 -9.99 5.49 -12.65
C LEU A 207 -10.83 4.28 -12.21
N ASP A 208 -11.77 3.83 -13.04
CA ASP A 208 -12.66 2.71 -12.74
C ASP A 208 -11.92 1.38 -12.57
N GLU A 209 -10.90 1.15 -13.38
CA GLU A 209 -9.99 -0.01 -13.30
C GLU A 209 -9.10 0.07 -12.05
N LYS A 210 -8.52 1.24 -11.73
CA LYS A 210 -7.75 1.49 -10.50
C LYS A 210 -8.62 1.30 -9.26
N ALA A 211 -9.84 1.82 -9.26
CA ALA A 211 -10.79 1.72 -8.16
C ALA A 211 -11.17 0.26 -7.90
N ARG A 212 -11.59 -0.48 -8.94
CA ARG A 212 -11.85 -1.93 -8.85
C ARG A 212 -10.62 -2.71 -8.37
N ALA A 213 -9.41 -2.33 -8.80
CA ALA A 213 -8.18 -3.01 -8.38
C ALA A 213 -7.92 -2.90 -6.88
N MET A 214 -8.20 -1.75 -6.27
CA MET A 214 -8.04 -1.47 -4.84
C MET A 214 -9.33 -1.67 -4.01
N GLY A 215 -10.41 -2.14 -4.63
CA GLY A 215 -11.70 -2.47 -4.01
C GLY A 215 -12.71 -1.31 -3.86
N TYR A 216 -12.42 -0.11 -4.35
CA TYR A 216 -13.29 1.07 -4.31
C TYR A 216 -14.26 1.10 -5.51
N SER A 217 -15.39 1.81 -5.40
CA SER A 217 -16.16 2.20 -6.58
C SER A 217 -15.72 3.57 -7.10
N ALA A 218 -15.48 3.68 -8.41
CA ALA A 218 -15.26 4.98 -9.04
C ALA A 218 -16.53 5.85 -9.10
N SER A 219 -17.73 5.26 -8.96
CA SER A 219 -18.96 6.06 -8.80
C SER A 219 -19.00 6.75 -7.43
N GLU A 220 -18.54 6.09 -6.36
CA GLU A 220 -18.41 6.68 -5.03
C GLU A 220 -17.35 7.79 -5.02
N LEU A 221 -16.20 7.56 -5.68
CA LEU A 221 -15.13 8.56 -5.79
C LEU A 221 -15.58 9.83 -6.54
N ARG A 222 -16.38 9.69 -7.61
CA ARG A 222 -16.92 10.82 -8.38
C ARG A 222 -18.06 11.57 -7.69
N MET A 223 -18.47 11.18 -6.47
CA MET A 223 -19.33 12.01 -5.60
C MET A 223 -18.55 13.13 -4.89
N ALA A 224 -17.21 13.14 -4.97
CA ALA A 224 -16.40 14.24 -4.46
C ALA A 224 -16.43 15.42 -5.44
N ASP A 225 -17.12 16.50 -5.04
CA ASP A 225 -17.27 17.70 -5.86
C ASP A 225 -15.92 18.38 -6.19
N GLY A 226 -15.85 19.04 -7.33
CA GLY A 226 -14.68 19.79 -7.81
C GLY A 226 -13.46 18.97 -8.26
N LEU A 227 -13.50 17.64 -8.23
CA LEU A 227 -12.35 16.78 -8.59
C LEU A 227 -12.55 16.01 -9.90
N ASN A 228 -11.51 15.97 -10.73
CA ASN A 228 -11.53 15.21 -11.99
C ASN A 228 -10.87 13.81 -11.86
N ASP A 229 -11.10 12.94 -12.85
CA ASP A 229 -10.62 11.55 -12.86
C ASP A 229 -9.11 11.38 -12.62
N VAL A 230 -8.28 12.34 -13.05
CA VAL A 230 -6.81 12.29 -12.86
C VAL A 230 -6.45 12.57 -11.41
N GLU A 231 -7.15 13.48 -10.75
CA GLU A 231 -6.99 13.85 -9.35
C GLU A 231 -7.51 12.74 -8.43
N LEU A 232 -8.70 12.21 -8.72
CA LEU A 232 -9.27 11.05 -8.03
C LEU A 232 -8.36 9.82 -8.12
N ALA A 233 -7.77 9.56 -9.30
CA ALA A 233 -6.79 8.48 -9.48
C ALA A 233 -5.47 8.75 -8.74
N SER A 234 -5.07 10.01 -8.57
CA SER A 234 -3.91 10.40 -7.77
C SER A 234 -4.15 10.15 -6.26
N ILE A 235 -5.30 10.60 -5.75
CA ILE A 235 -5.75 10.38 -4.37
C ILE A 235 -5.86 8.88 -4.06
N LEU A 236 -6.48 8.10 -4.95
CA LEU A 236 -6.56 6.65 -4.83
C LEU A 236 -5.16 5.98 -4.85
N GLY A 237 -4.22 6.52 -5.62
CA GLY A 237 -2.82 6.11 -5.60
C GLY A 237 -2.11 6.36 -4.26
N LEU A 238 -2.58 7.29 -3.43
CA LEU A 238 -2.11 7.52 -2.05
C LEU A 238 -2.87 6.67 -1.02
N ALA A 239 -4.15 6.38 -1.23
CA ALA A 239 -5.04 5.70 -0.29
C ALA A 239 -4.51 4.32 0.21
N MET A 240 -5.02 3.86 1.34
CA MET A 240 -4.85 2.46 1.73
C MET A 240 -5.64 1.55 0.76
N ASP A 241 -5.31 0.27 0.68
CA ASP A 241 -6.12 -0.68 -0.10
C ASP A 241 -7.35 -1.13 0.71
N ARG A 242 -8.55 -1.12 0.12
CA ARG A 242 -9.78 -1.47 0.83
C ARG A 242 -9.79 -2.93 1.29
N ARG A 243 -9.28 -3.87 0.47
CA ARG A 243 -9.23 -5.29 0.83
C ARG A 243 -8.21 -5.56 1.94
N ALA A 244 -7.08 -4.84 1.92
CA ALA A 244 -6.14 -4.85 3.04
C ALA A 244 -6.79 -4.34 4.34
N MET A 245 -7.58 -3.27 4.29
CA MET A 245 -8.30 -2.72 5.44
C MET A 245 -9.43 -3.63 5.94
N GLU A 246 -10.22 -4.21 5.03
CA GLU A 246 -11.25 -5.22 5.37
C GLU A 246 -10.62 -6.42 6.09
N LEU A 247 -9.45 -6.91 5.63
CA LEU A 247 -8.72 -7.99 6.29
C LEU A 247 -8.15 -7.56 7.66
N LEU A 248 -7.58 -6.36 7.78
CA LEU A 248 -7.09 -5.83 9.07
C LEU A 248 -8.21 -5.76 10.13
N MET A 249 -9.41 -5.34 9.73
CA MET A 249 -10.58 -5.30 10.62
C MET A 249 -11.09 -6.71 10.95
N ALA A 250 -11.09 -7.65 10.00
CA ALA A 250 -11.45 -9.05 10.27
C ALA A 250 -10.47 -9.71 11.25
N VAL A 251 -9.17 -9.46 11.13
CA VAL A 251 -8.15 -9.93 12.08
C VAL A 251 -8.36 -9.29 13.46
N ALA A 252 -8.62 -7.99 13.54
CA ALA A 252 -8.93 -7.30 14.79
C ALA A 252 -10.16 -7.91 15.50
N GLU A 253 -11.22 -8.21 14.76
CA GLU A 253 -12.41 -8.81 15.34
C GLU A 253 -12.17 -10.24 15.84
N ALA A 254 -11.42 -11.06 15.07
CA ALA A 254 -11.01 -12.40 15.49
C ALA A 254 -10.10 -12.37 16.73
N SER A 255 -9.14 -11.43 16.79
CA SER A 255 -8.31 -11.17 17.98
C SER A 255 -9.15 -10.82 19.20
N ARG A 256 -10.20 -9.99 19.04
CA ARG A 256 -11.11 -9.58 20.13
C ARG A 256 -12.02 -10.70 20.61
N LYS A 257 -12.54 -11.55 19.70
CA LYS A 257 -13.39 -12.72 20.04
C LYS A 257 -12.59 -13.87 20.66
N GLY A 258 -11.26 -13.83 20.55
CA GLY A 258 -10.38 -14.95 20.80
C GLY A 258 -10.29 -15.84 19.56
N LEU A 259 -9.07 -16.24 19.20
CA LEU A 259 -8.87 -17.22 18.12
C LEU A 259 -9.45 -18.58 18.55
N PRO A 260 -10.23 -19.27 17.70
CA PRO A 260 -10.63 -20.64 17.97
C PRO A 260 -9.41 -21.51 18.26
N ARG A 261 -9.48 -22.32 19.33
CA ARG A 261 -8.48 -23.34 19.60
C ARG A 261 -8.59 -24.41 18.50
N SER A 262 -7.53 -24.55 17.72
CA SER A 262 -7.31 -25.64 16.76
C SER A 262 -6.79 -26.87 17.45
#